data_AF-A0A1C2IYT9-F1
#
_entry.id   AF-A0A1C2IYT9-F1
#
_cell.length_a   1.000
_cell.length_b   1.000
_cell.length_c   1.000
_cell.angle_alpha   90.00
_cell.angle_beta   90.00
_cell.angle_gamma   90.00
#
_symmetry.space_group_name_H-M   'P 1'
#
loop_
_entity.id
_entity.type
_entity.pdbx_description
1 polymer ?
#
loop_
_entity_poly.entity_id
_entity_poly.type
_entity_poly.pdbx_seq_one_letter_code
_entity_poly.pdbx_strand_id
1 'polypeptide(L)'
;MHTPDSDNDPVYDLSRWWCVTWQKVQPDANPPVSRYYRLCLQQDLWGQWELLRCWGRIGQKPSRERRERVDSPEAAAVIRQQVQKTRRQHRYVPVEAPLVALDLADWTSEHTGNPVLRGNLNKG
;
A
#
# COMPACT_ATOMS: atom_id res chain seq x y z
N MET A 1 -19.97 7.44 37.98
CA MET A 1 -20.38 7.80 36.61
C MET A 1 -19.21 8.54 35.99
N HIS A 2 -18.44 7.87 35.14
CA HIS A 2 -17.41 8.52 34.34
C HIS A 2 -18.13 9.01 33.07
N THR A 3 -18.35 10.31 32.96
CA THR A 3 -18.83 10.91 31.72
C THR A 3 -17.73 10.72 30.69
N PRO A 4 -17.94 10.03 29.56
CA PRO A 4 -16.94 10.04 28.51
C PRO A 4 -16.80 11.49 28.04
N ASP A 5 -15.59 12.05 28.18
CA ASP A 5 -15.23 13.33 27.57
C ASP A 5 -15.46 13.21 26.06
N SER A 6 -16.63 13.65 25.61
CA SER A 6 -17.08 13.57 24.22
C SER A 6 -16.45 14.68 23.35
N ASP A 7 -15.51 15.45 23.92
CA ASP A 7 -14.83 16.58 23.30
C ASP A 7 -13.49 16.22 22.64
N ASN A 8 -13.11 14.93 22.64
CA ASN A 8 -11.79 14.48 22.18
C ASN A 8 -11.85 13.42 21.07
N ASP A 9 -12.99 13.27 20.39
CA ASP A 9 -13.08 12.40 19.22
C ASP A 9 -12.14 12.94 18.13
N PRO A 10 -11.15 12.14 17.67
CA PRO A 10 -10.24 12.57 16.63
C PRO A 10 -11.02 12.84 15.33
N VAL A 11 -10.87 14.05 14.79
CA VAL A 11 -11.51 14.42 13.52
C VAL A 11 -10.68 13.86 12.37
N TYR A 12 -11.29 12.95 11.61
CA TYR A 12 -10.67 12.34 10.43
C TYR A 12 -11.13 13.02 9.14
N ASP A 13 -10.17 13.49 8.32
CA ASP A 13 -10.42 13.97 6.97
C ASP A 13 -10.00 12.89 5.94
N LEU A 14 -10.85 11.88 5.79
CA LEU A 14 -10.61 10.75 4.89
C LEU A 14 -10.48 11.18 3.41
N SER A 15 -11.04 12.34 3.05
CA SER A 15 -10.98 12.87 1.68
C SER A 15 -9.55 13.22 1.24
N ARG A 16 -8.66 13.47 2.22
CA ARG A 16 -7.26 13.80 2.01
C ARG A 16 -6.34 12.58 2.08
N TRP A 17 -6.86 11.42 2.45
CA TRP A 17 -6.08 10.19 2.48
C TRP A 17 -5.75 9.74 1.07
N TRP A 18 -4.55 9.24 0.87
CA TRP A 18 -4.14 8.69 -0.42
C TRP A 18 -3.04 7.66 -0.26
N CYS A 19 -2.94 6.76 -1.23
CA CYS A 19 -1.81 5.86 -1.39
C CYS A 19 -1.34 5.91 -2.83
N VAL A 20 -0.02 5.93 -3.01
CA VAL A 20 0.64 5.82 -4.31
C VAL A 20 1.69 4.73 -4.26
N THR A 21 1.75 3.94 -5.33
CA THR A 21 2.70 2.83 -5.44
C THR A 21 3.55 3.03 -6.68
N TRP A 22 4.85 2.76 -6.54
CA TRP A 22 5.78 2.63 -7.64
C TRP A 22 6.40 1.25 -7.66
N GLN A 23 6.65 0.70 -8.85
CA GLN A 23 7.25 -0.60 -9.04
C GLN A 23 8.47 -0.53 -9.94
N LYS A 24 9.40 -1.46 -9.73
CA LYS A 24 10.53 -1.72 -10.62
C LYS A 24 10.58 -3.21 -10.90
N VAL A 25 10.29 -3.58 -12.15
CA VAL A 25 10.27 -4.96 -12.63
C VAL A 25 11.28 -5.09 -13.79
N GLN A 26 12.26 -5.96 -13.62
CA GLN A 26 13.32 -6.28 -14.59
C GLN A 26 13.56 -7.79 -14.52
N PRO A 27 12.78 -8.59 -15.27
CA PRO A 27 12.88 -10.05 -15.23
C PRO A 27 14.20 -10.54 -15.83
N ASP A 28 14.72 -9.84 -16.84
CA ASP A 28 15.96 -10.20 -17.55
C ASP A 28 17.25 -9.79 -16.81
N ALA A 29 17.13 -9.12 -15.67
CA ALA A 29 18.29 -8.81 -14.83
C ALA A 29 18.82 -10.09 -14.16
N ASN A 30 20.14 -10.16 -13.91
CA ASN A 30 20.73 -11.23 -13.13
C ASN A 30 21.31 -10.69 -11.81
N PRO A 31 20.64 -10.87 -10.66
CA PRO A 31 19.37 -11.60 -10.45
C PRO A 31 18.12 -10.78 -10.85
N PRO A 32 16.96 -11.42 -11.08
CA PRO A 32 15.72 -10.72 -11.43
C PRO A 32 15.34 -9.69 -10.37
N VAL A 33 14.93 -8.50 -10.83
CA VAL A 33 14.51 -7.41 -9.95
C VAL A 33 13.01 -7.28 -10.02
N SER A 34 12.35 -7.54 -8.88
CA SER A 34 10.97 -7.17 -8.67
C SER A 34 10.85 -6.47 -7.32
N ARG A 35 10.52 -5.18 -7.33
CA ARG A 35 10.46 -4.33 -6.13
C ARG A 35 9.29 -3.36 -6.20
N TYR A 36 8.73 -3.03 -5.04
CA TYR A 36 7.76 -1.96 -4.88
C TYR A 36 8.21 -0.93 -3.84
N TYR A 37 7.66 0.26 -3.96
CA TYR A 37 7.70 1.32 -2.96
C TYR A 37 6.31 1.93 -2.89
N ARG A 38 5.74 2.02 -1.68
CA ARG A 38 4.42 2.56 -1.42
C ARG A 38 4.55 3.71 -0.43
N LEU A 39 3.80 4.78 -0.69
CA LEU A 39 3.66 5.92 0.20
C LEU A 39 2.18 6.18 0.41
N CYS A 40 1.74 6.21 1.66
CA CYS A 40 0.37 6.51 2.04
C CYS A 40 0.34 7.68 3.01
N LEU A 41 -0.57 8.62 2.79
CA LEU A 41 -0.96 9.63 3.77
C LEU A 41 -2.25 9.17 4.44
N GLN A 42 -2.23 9.18 5.77
CA GLN A 42 -3.37 8.86 6.62
C GLN A 42 -3.30 9.67 7.92
N GLN A 43 -4.29 9.52 8.78
CA GLN A 43 -4.22 10.02 10.15
C GLN A 43 -4.06 8.86 11.13
N ASP A 44 -3.30 9.08 12.19
CA ASP A 44 -3.11 8.13 13.28
C ASP A 44 -4.36 8.03 14.19
N LEU A 45 -4.27 7.24 15.27
CA LEU A 45 -5.37 7.04 16.21
C LEU A 45 -5.80 8.33 16.95
N TRP A 46 -5.03 9.41 16.85
CA TRP A 46 -5.32 10.71 17.46
C TRP A 46 -5.61 11.80 16.41
N GLY A 47 -5.91 11.40 15.17
CA GLY A 47 -6.23 12.33 14.09
C GLY A 47 -5.04 13.12 13.56
N GLN A 48 -3.80 12.77 13.93
CA GLN A 48 -2.61 13.47 13.46
C GLN A 48 -2.14 12.90 12.13
N TRP A 49 -1.71 13.75 11.21
CA TRP A 49 -1.24 13.30 9.91
C TRP A 49 0.05 12.49 10.01
N GLU A 50 0.09 11.35 9.34
CA GLU A 50 1.26 10.51 9.19
C GLU A 50 1.45 10.01 7.77
N LEU A 51 2.71 9.83 7.39
CA LEU A 51 3.11 9.14 6.17
C LEU A 51 3.59 7.73 6.50
N LEU A 52 2.94 6.74 5.90
CA LEU A 52 3.37 5.35 5.90
C LEU A 52 4.17 5.05 4.62
N ARG A 53 5.41 4.64 4.79
CA ARG A 53 6.32 4.18 3.72
C ARG A 53 6.47 2.67 3.81
N CYS A 54 6.13 1.93 2.75
CA CYS A 54 6.33 0.48 2.69
C CYS A 54 7.16 0.10 1.47
N TRP A 55 8.12 -0.81 1.60
CA TRP A 55 8.92 -1.26 0.47
C TRP A 55 9.43 -2.68 0.61
N GLY A 56 9.63 -3.33 -0.53
CA GLY A 56 10.14 -4.69 -0.56
C GLY A 56 10.16 -5.33 -1.92
N ARG A 57 10.29 -6.65 -1.92
CA ARG A 57 10.14 -7.51 -3.09
C ARG A 57 8.66 -7.75 -3.38
N ILE A 58 8.27 -7.70 -4.65
CA ILE A 58 6.92 -8.09 -5.08
C ILE A 58 6.84 -9.62 -5.04
N GLY A 59 5.71 -10.18 -4.59
CA GLY A 59 5.51 -11.63 -4.43
C GLY A 59 6.22 -12.23 -3.21
N GLN A 60 6.56 -11.39 -2.23
CA GLN A 60 7.16 -11.77 -0.94
C GLN A 60 6.52 -10.89 0.15
N LYS A 61 6.52 -11.36 1.41
CA LYS A 61 6.00 -10.56 2.53
C LYS A 61 6.66 -9.17 2.56
N PRO A 62 5.89 -8.09 2.84
CA PRO A 62 6.40 -6.73 2.95
C PRO A 62 7.65 -6.68 3.83
N SER A 63 8.78 -6.32 3.24
CA SER A 63 10.04 -6.49 3.97
C SER A 63 10.30 -5.40 5.00
N ARG A 64 9.75 -4.18 4.78
CA ARG A 64 10.02 -3.00 5.63
C ARG A 64 8.88 -1.99 5.55
N GLU A 65 8.59 -1.37 6.69
CA GLU A 65 7.72 -0.20 6.83
C GLU A 65 8.38 0.88 7.68
N ARG A 66 7.97 2.14 7.47
CA ARG A 66 8.33 3.28 8.32
C ARG A 66 7.16 4.26 8.36
N ARG A 67 6.76 4.67 9.56
CA ARG A 67 5.81 5.75 9.81
C ARG A 67 6.56 7.02 10.19
N GLU A 68 6.10 8.17 9.69
CA GLU A 68 6.60 9.48 10.07
C GLU A 68 5.43 10.45 10.22
N ARG A 69 5.44 11.25 11.28
CA ARG A 69 4.45 12.32 11.45
C ARG A 69 4.73 13.43 10.45
N VAL A 70 3.69 14.03 9.92
CA VAL A 70 3.75 15.20 9.05
C VAL A 70 2.78 16.26 9.55
N ASP A 71 3.09 17.53 9.30
CA ASP A 71 2.28 18.62 9.84
C ASP A 71 0.95 18.78 9.09
N SER A 72 0.92 18.48 7.79
CA SER A 72 -0.27 18.62 6.96
C SER A 72 -0.26 17.74 5.70
N PRO A 73 -1.42 17.56 5.03
CA PRO A 73 -1.50 16.91 3.73
C PRO A 73 -0.67 17.59 2.64
N GLU A 74 -0.49 18.91 2.71
CA GLU A 74 0.32 19.69 1.76
C GLU A 74 1.81 19.37 1.95
N ALA A 75 2.29 19.28 3.19
CA ALA A 75 3.65 18.83 3.47
C ALA A 75 3.89 17.41 2.93
N ALA A 76 2.90 16.52 3.11
CA ALA A 76 2.94 15.18 2.55
C ALA A 76 2.95 15.16 1.00
N ALA A 77 2.26 16.11 0.35
CA ALA A 77 2.27 16.24 -1.10
C ALA A 77 3.65 16.67 -1.63
N VAL A 78 4.36 17.56 -0.94
CA VAL A 78 5.76 17.92 -1.26
C VAL A 78 6.67 16.69 -1.15
N ILE A 79 6.54 15.91 -0.07
CA ILE A 79 7.28 14.67 0.12
C ILE A 79 6.97 13.67 -1.01
N ARG A 80 5.70 13.52 -1.38
CA ARG A 80 5.28 12.66 -2.51
C ARG A 80 5.97 13.05 -3.80
N GLN A 81 6.04 14.34 -4.14
CA GLN A 81 6.70 14.82 -5.35
C GLN A 81 8.21 14.50 -5.34
N GLN A 82 8.88 14.69 -4.20
CA GLN A 82 10.30 14.34 -4.03
C GLN A 82 10.53 12.83 -4.18
N VAL A 83 9.68 12.01 -3.55
CA VAL A 83 9.71 10.54 -3.68
C VAL A 83 9.49 10.14 -5.13
N GLN A 84 8.49 10.69 -5.82
CA GLN A 84 8.22 10.42 -7.23
C GLN A 84 9.43 10.72 -8.13
N LYS A 85 10.06 11.89 -7.95
CA LYS A 85 11.27 12.27 -8.70
C LYS A 85 12.40 11.26 -8.47
N THR A 86 12.65 10.91 -7.21
CA THR A 86 13.69 9.96 -6.82
C THR A 86 13.39 8.55 -7.37
N ARG A 87 12.15 8.09 -7.26
CA ARG A 87 11.72 6.77 -7.77
C ARG A 87 11.89 6.70 -9.29
N ARG A 88 11.52 7.74 -10.02
CA ARG A 88 11.72 7.84 -11.47
C ARG A 88 13.21 7.74 -11.85
N GLN A 89 14.10 8.44 -11.13
CA GLN A 89 15.56 8.34 -11.35
C GLN A 89 16.09 6.91 -11.18
N HIS A 90 15.46 6.11 -10.31
CA HIS A 90 15.83 4.70 -10.10
C HIS A 90 15.05 3.71 -10.97
N ARG A 91 14.41 4.17 -12.04
CA ARG A 91 13.62 3.36 -13.00
C ARG A 91 12.41 2.67 -12.36
N TYR A 92 11.83 3.28 -11.34
CA TYR A 92 10.52 2.89 -10.87
C TYR A 92 9.44 3.60 -11.69
N VAL A 93 8.34 2.90 -11.96
CA VAL A 93 7.15 3.41 -12.65
C VAL A 93 5.98 3.49 -11.68
N PRO A 94 5.14 4.55 -11.75
CA PRO A 94 3.91 4.61 -10.96
C PRO A 94 2.93 3.53 -11.42
N VAL A 95 2.14 3.00 -10.49
CA VAL A 95 1.10 2.00 -10.77
C VAL A 95 -0.22 2.51 -10.22
N GLU A 96 -1.28 2.49 -11.03
CA GLU A 96 -2.61 3.00 -10.67
C GLU A 96 -3.42 2.04 -9.79
N ALA A 97 -2.90 0.85 -9.49
CA ALA A 97 -3.67 -0.20 -8.81
C ALA A 97 -4.10 0.21 -7.40
N PRO A 98 -5.41 0.21 -7.09
CA PRO A 98 -5.91 0.33 -5.73
C PRO A 98 -5.58 -0.95 -4.95
N LEU A 99 -5.11 -0.78 -3.72
CA LEU A 99 -4.45 -1.85 -2.95
C LEU A 99 -5.39 -2.91 -2.39
N VAL A 100 -6.70 -2.72 -2.47
CA VAL A 100 -7.66 -3.78 -2.16
C VAL A 100 -7.35 -5.03 -3.01
N ALA A 101 -6.93 -4.86 -4.26
CA ALA A 101 -6.56 -5.97 -5.13
C ALA A 101 -5.19 -6.61 -4.82
N LEU A 102 -4.28 -5.90 -4.13
CA LEU A 102 -2.93 -6.41 -3.80
C LEU A 102 -2.87 -7.05 -2.41
N ASP A 103 -3.65 -6.55 -1.45
CA ASP A 103 -3.74 -7.10 -0.09
C ASP A 103 -4.70 -8.31 -0.04
N LEU A 104 -5.81 -8.26 -0.78
CA LEU A 104 -6.77 -9.38 -0.87
C LEU A 104 -6.24 -10.52 -1.77
N ALA A 105 -5.43 -10.23 -2.78
CA ALA A 105 -4.79 -11.29 -3.60
C ALA A 105 -3.72 -12.07 -2.81
N ASP A 106 -3.02 -11.42 -1.89
CA ASP A 106 -2.07 -12.09 -0.99
C ASP A 106 -2.81 -12.90 0.10
N TRP A 107 -3.96 -12.45 0.62
CA TRP A 107 -4.78 -13.21 1.57
C TRP A 107 -5.53 -14.40 0.92
N THR A 108 -6.09 -14.24 -0.27
CA THR A 108 -6.81 -15.33 -0.97
C THR A 108 -5.90 -16.48 -1.39
N SER A 109 -4.59 -16.22 -1.57
CA SER A 109 -3.60 -17.23 -1.94
C SER A 109 -3.25 -18.21 -0.81
N GLU A 110 -3.43 -17.83 0.47
CA GLU A 110 -3.15 -18.71 1.62
C GLU A 110 -4.37 -19.48 2.14
N HIS A 111 -5.60 -19.14 1.70
CA HIS A 111 -6.84 -19.77 2.22
C HIS A 111 -7.80 -20.36 1.21
N THR A 112 -7.54 -20.26 -0.09
CA THR A 112 -8.30 -21.03 -1.08
C THR A 112 -7.43 -22.19 -1.57
N GLY A 113 -7.49 -23.30 -0.84
CA GLY A 113 -7.39 -24.58 -1.51
C GLY A 113 -8.36 -24.50 -2.69
N ASN A 114 -7.83 -24.68 -3.90
CA ASN A 114 -8.59 -24.64 -5.13
C ASN A 114 -9.17 -26.04 -5.38
N PRO A 115 -10.44 -26.31 -5.05
CA PRO A 115 -11.25 -27.22 -5.82
C PRO A 115 -12.23 -26.37 -6.61
N VAL A 116 -12.16 -26.49 -7.92
CA VAL A 116 -13.29 -26.50 -8.88
C VAL A 116 -12.74 -25.95 -10.18
N LEU A 117 -12.07 -26.84 -10.92
CA LEU A 117 -12.46 -27.20 -12.28
C LEU A 117 -12.09 -28.67 -12.51
N ARG A 118 -12.75 -29.55 -11.75
CA ARG A 118 -13.00 -30.94 -12.16
C ARG A 118 -14.49 -31.08 -12.38
N GLY A 119 -14.85 -31.54 -13.58
CA GLY A 119 -16.17 -32.10 -13.87
C GLY A 119 -16.95 -31.30 -14.91
N ASN A 120 -16.86 -31.74 -16.17
CA ASN A 120 -18.05 -32.28 -16.81
C ASN A 120 -17.64 -33.33 -17.84
N LEU A 121 -17.61 -34.57 -17.34
CA LEU A 121 -17.82 -35.79 -18.09
C LEU A 121 -19.30 -35.82 -18.47
N ASN A 122 -19.64 -35.55 -19.72
CA ASN A 122 -20.95 -35.94 -20.26
C ASN A 122 -20.78 -37.20 -21.09
N LYS A 123 -21.44 -38.25 -20.61
CA LYS A 123 -21.76 -39.46 -21.34
C LYS A 123 -22.80 -39.14 -22.41
N GLY A 124 -22.60 -39.71 -23.59
CA GLY A 124 -23.53 -39.80 -24.71
C GLY A 124 -22.91 -40.75 -25.71
#